data_AF-A0ABD5P827-F1
#
_entry.id   AF-A0ABD5P827-F1
#
_cell.length_a   1.000
_cell.length_b   1.000
_cell.length_c   1.000
_cell.angle_alpha   90.00
_cell.angle_beta   90.00
_cell.angle_gamma   90.00
#
_symmetry.space_group_name_H-M   'P 1'
#
loop_
_entity.id
_entity.type
_entity.pdbx_description
1 polymer ?
#
loop_
_entity_poly.entity_id
_entity_poly.type
_entity_poly.pdbx_seq_one_letter_code
_entity_poly.pdbx_strand_id
1 'polypeptide(L)'
;MAKLADADPDALREALASTTEAKPAKRLMVALAYLDGESVATLSTRYGIPRSTVYYWLDRFESEPLESAIRDEDRPGRPPKLDERQREQLRSDLQAPPSEQAFDAEAWTPALVREHVDRRFDVSYSEGHARRLLDRLGPS
;
A
#
# COMPACT_ATOMS: atom_id res chain seq x y z
N MET A 1 13.80 -1.60 29.80
CA MET A 1 13.64 -2.99 29.33
C MET A 1 14.45 -3.12 28.05
N ALA A 2 15.20 -4.20 27.88
CA ALA A 2 15.86 -4.48 26.61
C ALA A 2 14.77 -4.77 25.57
N LYS A 3 14.84 -4.16 24.39
CA LYS A 3 13.95 -4.50 23.28
C LYS A 3 14.32 -5.89 22.77
N LEU A 4 13.38 -6.61 22.15
CA LEU A 4 13.65 -7.91 21.53
C LEU A 4 14.11 -8.99 22.52
N ALA A 5 13.74 -8.91 23.80
CA ALA A 5 14.14 -9.90 24.80
C ALA A 5 13.68 -11.32 24.45
N ASP A 6 12.55 -11.44 23.76
CA ASP A 6 11.94 -12.71 23.34
C ASP A 6 12.16 -13.02 21.85
N ALA A 7 12.95 -12.22 21.12
CA ALA A 7 13.21 -12.45 19.71
C ALA A 7 14.18 -13.61 19.51
N ASP A 8 13.91 -14.47 18.53
CA ASP A 8 14.79 -15.58 18.13
C ASP A 8 15.88 -15.08 17.15
N PRO A 9 17.15 -14.97 17.56
CA PRO A 9 18.22 -14.48 16.69
C PRO A 9 18.49 -15.42 15.52
N ASP A 10 18.24 -16.72 15.63
CA ASP A 10 18.49 -17.68 14.56
C ASP A 10 17.44 -17.55 13.46
N ALA A 11 16.17 -17.32 13.83
CA ALA A 11 15.12 -16.98 12.87
C ALA A 11 15.44 -15.69 12.09
N LEU A 12 16.01 -14.66 12.75
CA LEU A 12 16.44 -13.44 12.08
C LEU A 12 17.60 -13.69 11.10
N ARG A 13 18.55 -14.58 11.45
CA ARG A 13 19.67 -14.96 10.56
C ARG A 13 19.18 -15.75 9.35
N GLU A 14 18.24 -16.67 9.54
CA GLU A 14 17.63 -17.44 8.45
C GLU A 14 16.85 -16.53 7.49
N ALA A 15 16.05 -15.60 8.02
CA ALA A 15 15.37 -14.59 7.22
C ALA A 15 16.36 -13.68 6.47
N LEU A 16 17.51 -13.35 7.07
CA LEU A 16 18.54 -12.55 6.43
C LEU A 16 19.24 -13.32 5.30
N ALA A 17 19.46 -14.62 5.47
CA ALA A 17 20.07 -15.47 4.46
C ALA A 17 19.15 -15.73 3.25
N SER A 18 17.83 -15.70 3.47
CA SER A 18 16.82 -15.98 2.43
C SER A 18 16.30 -14.73 1.71
N THR A 19 16.45 -13.53 2.29
CA THR A 19 15.97 -12.31 1.66
C THR A 19 16.89 -11.82 0.53
N THR A 20 16.28 -11.42 -0.59
CA THR A 20 16.98 -10.78 -1.73
C THR A 20 16.75 -9.27 -1.77
N GLU A 21 15.90 -8.74 -0.90
CA GLU A 21 15.49 -7.35 -0.88
C GLU A 21 16.33 -6.52 0.10
N ALA A 22 16.86 -5.39 -0.36
CA ALA A 22 17.75 -4.55 0.44
C ALA A 22 17.10 -3.97 1.72
N LYS A 23 15.79 -3.72 1.69
CA LYS A 23 15.04 -3.15 2.83
C LYS A 23 14.88 -4.17 3.97
N PRO A 24 14.27 -5.35 3.77
CA PRO A 24 14.25 -6.43 4.75
C PRO A 24 15.63 -6.77 5.30
N ALA A 25 16.64 -6.94 4.42
CA ALA A 25 18.02 -7.22 4.83
C ALA A 25 18.56 -6.17 5.82
N LYS A 26 18.35 -4.88 5.52
CA LYS A 26 18.78 -3.79 6.39
C LYS A 26 18.11 -3.82 7.76
N ARG A 27 16.81 -4.15 7.83
CA ARG A 27 16.09 -4.25 9.11
C ARG A 27 16.59 -5.40 9.95
N LEU A 28 16.80 -6.56 9.33
CA LEU A 28 17.32 -7.76 9.98
C LEU A 28 18.73 -7.53 10.52
N MET A 29 19.62 -6.90 9.75
CA MET A 29 20.95 -6.52 10.22
C MET A 29 20.91 -5.58 11.42
N VAL A 30 20.00 -4.61 11.43
CA VAL A 30 19.82 -3.68 12.57
C VAL A 30 19.32 -4.41 13.81
N ALA A 31 18.36 -5.31 13.67
CA ALA A 31 17.84 -6.10 14.79
C ALA A 31 18.90 -7.05 15.38
N LEU A 32 19.64 -7.75 14.53
CA LEU A 32 20.74 -8.62 14.94
C LEU A 32 21.85 -7.85 15.65
N ALA A 33 22.29 -6.72 15.08
CA ALA A 33 23.32 -5.91 15.73
C ALA A 33 22.86 -5.34 17.09
N TYR A 34 21.57 -5.03 17.23
CA TYR A 34 21.00 -4.64 18.53
C TYR A 34 21.04 -5.79 19.54
N LEU A 35 20.67 -7.01 19.12
CA LEU A 35 20.77 -8.23 19.95
C LEU A 35 22.22 -8.56 20.34
N ASP A 36 23.19 -8.24 19.48
CA ASP A 36 24.62 -8.35 19.75
C ASP A 36 25.14 -7.23 20.69
N GLY A 37 24.26 -6.37 21.21
CA GLY A 37 24.57 -5.36 22.23
C GLY A 37 24.89 -3.97 21.68
N GLU A 38 24.73 -3.73 20.38
CA GLU A 38 24.93 -2.38 19.84
C GLU A 38 23.83 -1.41 20.25
N SER A 39 24.24 -0.20 20.66
CA SER A 39 23.30 0.84 21.03
C SER A 39 22.55 1.39 19.80
N VAL A 40 21.29 1.81 19.99
CA VAL A 40 20.51 2.51 18.95
C VAL A 40 21.23 3.75 18.40
N ALA A 41 22.02 4.44 19.21
CA ALA A 41 22.82 5.57 18.76
C ALA A 41 23.95 5.15 17.79
N THR A 42 24.59 4.02 18.05
CA THR A 42 25.60 3.42 17.16
C THR A 42 24.97 2.99 15.85
N LEU A 43 23.85 2.26 15.92
CA LEU A 43 23.12 1.77 14.74
C LEU A 43 22.62 2.92 13.88
N SER A 44 22.04 3.95 14.50
CA SER A 44 21.57 5.16 13.80
C SER A 44 22.69 5.81 12.98
N THR A 45 23.86 5.99 13.59
CA THR A 45 25.03 6.57 12.93
C THR A 45 25.56 5.66 11.81
N ARG A 46 25.73 4.36 12.10
CA ARG A 46 26.31 3.39 11.15
C ARG A 46 25.47 3.23 9.89
N TYR A 47 24.15 3.14 10.04
CA TYR A 47 23.24 2.86 8.93
C TYR A 47 22.61 4.12 8.32
N GLY A 48 22.87 5.31 8.90
CA GLY A 48 22.26 6.57 8.46
C GLY A 48 20.75 6.61 8.65
N ILE A 49 20.25 5.97 9.71
CA ILE A 49 18.80 5.83 9.99
C ILE A 49 18.46 6.67 11.22
N PRO A 50 17.36 7.45 11.22
CA PRO A 50 16.91 8.15 12.42
C PRO A 50 16.67 7.19 13.59
N ARG A 51 17.05 7.58 14.82
CA ARG A 51 16.83 6.76 16.03
C ARG A 51 15.36 6.32 16.18
N SER A 52 14.42 7.20 15.85
CA SER A 52 12.98 6.90 15.86
C SER A 52 12.61 5.74 14.93
N THR A 53 13.21 5.67 13.75
CA THR A 53 13.01 4.57 12.80
C THR A 53 13.64 3.27 13.30
N VAL A 54 14.80 3.34 13.95
CA VAL A 54 15.41 2.16 14.58
C VAL A 54 14.51 1.62 15.69
N TYR A 55 14.05 2.47 16.61
CA TYR A 55 13.11 2.06 17.66
C TYR A 55 11.83 1.46 17.08
N TYR A 56 11.24 2.11 16.07
CA TYR A 56 10.08 1.58 15.37
C TYR A 56 10.32 0.17 14.80
N TRP A 57 11.47 -0.09 14.18
CA TRP A 57 11.78 -1.44 13.70
C TRP A 57 11.92 -2.46 14.84
N LEU A 58 12.63 -2.10 15.92
CA LEU A 58 12.76 -2.97 17.09
C LEU A 58 11.40 -3.27 17.73
N ASP A 59 10.52 -2.28 17.83
CA ASP A 59 9.16 -2.46 18.34
C ASP A 59 8.34 -3.43 17.46
N ARG A 60 8.51 -3.37 16.13
CA ARG A 60 7.82 -4.30 15.21
C ARG A 60 8.34 -5.72 15.31
N PHE A 61 9.66 -5.93 15.41
CA PHE A 61 10.22 -7.26 15.63
C PHE A 61 9.82 -7.86 16.99
N GLU A 62 9.47 -7.03 17.98
CA GLU A 62 8.97 -7.47 19.29
C GLU A 62 7.46 -7.80 19.29
N SER A 63 6.67 -7.08 18.49
CA SER A 63 5.19 -7.12 18.57
C SER A 63 4.50 -7.82 17.40
N GLU A 64 5.21 -8.07 16.29
CA GLU A 64 4.65 -8.64 15.08
C GLU A 64 5.38 -9.93 14.65
N PRO A 65 4.71 -10.81 13.89
CA PRO A 65 5.38 -11.92 13.22
C PRO A 65 6.52 -11.44 12.31
N LEU A 66 7.58 -12.24 12.20
CA LEU A 66 8.80 -11.90 11.47
C LEU A 66 8.53 -11.44 10.03
N GLU A 67 7.67 -12.16 9.29
CA GLU A 67 7.29 -11.82 7.92
C GLU A 67 6.69 -10.42 7.79
N SER A 68 5.93 -9.98 8.79
CA SER A 68 5.33 -8.64 8.82
C SER A 68 6.36 -7.58 9.21
N ALA A 69 7.17 -7.86 10.25
CA ALA A 69 8.15 -6.91 10.79
C ALA A 69 9.23 -6.49 9.76
N ILE A 70 9.64 -7.41 8.89
CA ILE A 70 10.67 -7.14 7.86
C ILE A 70 10.14 -6.37 6.65
N ARG A 71 8.81 -6.30 6.45
CA ARG A 71 8.17 -5.65 5.31
C ARG A 71 7.59 -4.28 5.67
N ASP A 72 7.49 -3.39 4.69
CA ASP A 72 6.69 -2.18 4.86
C ASP A 72 5.24 -2.60 5.13
N GLU A 73 4.55 -1.92 6.06
CA GLU A 73 3.11 -2.10 6.16
C GLU A 73 2.51 -1.74 4.80
N ASP A 74 1.60 -2.58 4.31
CA ASP A 74 0.72 -2.18 3.22
C ASP A 74 0.00 -0.93 3.67
N ARG A 75 0.44 0.23 3.17
CA ARG A 75 -0.30 1.47 3.38
C ARG A 75 -1.49 1.37 2.45
N PRO A 76 -2.72 1.12 2.94
CA PRO A 76 -3.87 1.31 2.08
C PRO A 76 -3.78 2.77 1.62
N GLY A 77 -3.66 2.96 0.31
CA GLY A 77 -3.72 4.32 -0.25
C GLY A 77 -5.00 5.00 0.20
N ARG A 78 -5.14 6.30 -0.13
CA ARG A 78 -6.41 7.00 0.11
C ARG A 78 -7.56 6.10 -0.38
N PRO A 79 -8.58 5.83 0.46
CA PRO A 79 -9.69 4.97 0.07
C PRO A 79 -10.22 5.41 -1.30
N PRO A 80 -10.47 4.47 -2.24
CA PRO A 80 -11.02 4.82 -3.53
C PRO A 80 -12.35 5.55 -3.31
N LYS A 81 -12.60 6.61 -4.09
CA LYS A 81 -13.83 7.41 -3.91
C LYS A 81 -15.10 6.61 -4.21
N LEU A 82 -14.98 5.61 -5.09
CA LEU A 82 -16.01 4.61 -5.31
C LEU A 82 -15.65 3.34 -4.54
N ASP A 83 -16.58 2.85 -3.74
CA ASP A 83 -16.47 1.51 -3.15
C ASP A 83 -16.65 0.41 -4.20
N GLU A 84 -16.42 -0.85 -3.81
CA GLU A 84 -16.47 -1.96 -4.76
C GLU A 84 -17.87 -2.17 -5.38
N ARG A 85 -18.94 -1.90 -4.62
CA ARG A 85 -20.31 -2.02 -5.14
C ARG A 85 -20.60 -0.92 -6.16
N GLN A 86 -20.18 0.30 -5.88
CA GLN A 86 -20.31 1.44 -6.79
C GLN A 86 -19.48 1.23 -8.07
N ARG A 87 -18.31 0.60 -7.97
CA ARG A 87 -17.48 0.26 -9.15
C ARG A 87 -18.13 -0.80 -10.02
N GLU A 88 -18.76 -1.81 -9.43
CA GLU A 88 -19.49 -2.83 -10.20
C GLU A 88 -20.75 -2.24 -10.85
N GLN A 89 -21.46 -1.36 -10.15
CA GLN A 89 -22.57 -0.60 -10.72
C GLN A 89 -22.10 0.25 -11.91
N LEU A 90 -21.00 0.99 -11.74
CA LEU A 90 -20.40 1.77 -12.82
C LEU A 90 -20.00 0.89 -14.00
N ARG A 91 -19.37 -0.28 -13.76
CA ARG A 91 -19.04 -1.23 -14.82
C ARG A 91 -20.30 -1.61 -15.61
N SER A 92 -21.37 -2.00 -14.92
CA SER A 92 -22.64 -2.37 -15.55
C SER A 92 -23.19 -1.23 -16.40
N ASP A 93 -23.20 -0.01 -15.88
CA ASP A 93 -23.69 1.17 -16.61
C ASP A 93 -22.86 1.45 -17.86
N LEU A 94 -21.53 1.25 -17.80
CA LEU A 94 -20.63 1.49 -18.92
C LEU A 94 -20.69 0.42 -20.02
N GLN A 95 -21.26 -0.77 -19.76
CA GLN A 95 -21.49 -1.79 -20.79
C GLN A 95 -22.64 -1.42 -21.73
N ALA A 96 -23.58 -0.59 -21.27
CA ALA A 96 -24.66 -0.03 -22.07
C ALA A 96 -24.21 1.26 -22.78
N PRO A 97 -24.85 1.67 -23.88
CA PRO A 97 -24.57 2.97 -24.49
C PRO A 97 -24.97 4.12 -23.54
N PRO A 98 -24.32 5.31 -23.61
CA PRO A 98 -24.63 6.45 -22.75
C PRO A 98 -26.10 6.90 -22.80
N SER A 99 -26.80 6.64 -23.90
CA SER A 99 -28.23 6.90 -24.07
C SER A 99 -29.11 6.21 -23.03
N GLU A 100 -28.73 5.02 -22.55
CA GLU A 100 -29.43 4.34 -21.46
C GLU A 100 -29.23 5.02 -20.10
N GLN A 101 -28.21 5.87 -19.99
CA GLN A 101 -27.94 6.72 -18.82
C GLN A 101 -28.39 8.17 -19.03
N ALA A 102 -29.27 8.40 -20.01
CA ALA A 102 -29.82 9.71 -20.39
C ALA A 102 -28.76 10.72 -20.86
N PHE A 103 -27.72 10.26 -21.56
CA PHE A 103 -26.80 11.10 -22.32
C PHE A 103 -27.10 11.00 -23.82
N ASP A 104 -27.14 12.15 -24.51
CA ASP A 104 -27.29 12.19 -25.97
C ASP A 104 -25.95 11.91 -26.66
N ALA A 105 -25.50 10.65 -26.58
CA ALA A 105 -24.24 10.19 -27.16
C ALA A 105 -24.28 8.68 -27.46
N GLU A 106 -23.58 8.27 -28.51
CA GLU A 106 -23.50 6.87 -28.95
C GLU A 106 -22.41 6.07 -28.22
N ALA A 107 -21.39 6.75 -27.67
CA ALA A 107 -20.25 6.11 -27.03
C ALA A 107 -19.79 6.87 -25.78
N TRP A 108 -19.29 6.11 -24.79
CA TRP A 108 -18.72 6.69 -23.60
C TRP A 108 -17.45 7.46 -23.91
N THR A 109 -17.36 8.67 -23.38
CA THR A 109 -16.13 9.47 -23.37
C THR A 109 -15.72 9.73 -21.93
N PRO A 110 -14.44 10.03 -21.65
CA PRO A 110 -13.99 10.38 -20.30
C PRO A 110 -14.80 11.52 -19.66
N ALA A 111 -15.28 12.48 -20.46
CA ALA A 111 -16.14 13.56 -19.99
C ALA A 111 -17.51 13.05 -19.52
N LEU A 112 -18.15 12.17 -20.31
CA LEU A 112 -19.43 11.56 -19.96
C LEU A 112 -19.31 10.62 -18.75
N VAL A 113 -18.23 9.83 -18.67
CA VAL A 113 -17.98 8.98 -17.49
C VAL A 113 -17.83 9.83 -16.23
N ARG A 114 -17.10 10.95 -16.30
CA ARG A 114 -16.97 11.87 -15.16
C ARG A 114 -18.33 12.40 -14.72
N GLU A 115 -19.14 12.86 -15.67
CA GLU A 115 -20.47 13.40 -15.37
C GLU A 115 -21.43 12.33 -14.81
N HIS A 116 -21.40 11.12 -15.37
CA HIS A 116 -22.19 10.00 -14.87
C HIS A 116 -21.82 9.64 -13.44
N VAL A 117 -20.52 9.54 -13.14
CA VAL A 117 -20.06 9.21 -11.79
C VAL A 117 -20.44 10.29 -10.77
N ASP A 118 -20.35 11.56 -11.17
CA ASP A 118 -20.77 12.70 -10.34
C ASP A 118 -22.27 12.63 -10.05
N ARG A 119 -23.11 12.46 -11.08
CA ARG A 119 -24.57 12.37 -10.96
C ARG A 119 -25.04 11.14 -10.18
N ARG A 120 -24.39 9.99 -10.36
CA ARG A 120 -24.84 8.69 -9.85
C ARG A 120 -24.37 8.41 -8.43
N PHE A 121 -23.16 8.88 -8.08
CA PHE A 121 -22.47 8.53 -6.83
C PHE A 121 -22.03 9.74 -6.00
N ASP A 122 -22.28 10.98 -6.44
CA ASP A 122 -21.82 12.22 -5.79
C ASP A 122 -20.29 12.27 -5.63
N VAL A 123 -19.59 11.75 -6.64
CA VAL A 123 -18.12 11.61 -6.65
C VAL A 123 -17.54 12.30 -7.88
N SER A 124 -16.75 13.34 -7.64
CA SER A 124 -16.04 14.02 -8.73
C SER A 124 -14.65 13.44 -8.99
N TYR A 125 -14.33 13.19 -10.26
CA TYR A 125 -13.00 12.75 -10.73
C TYR A 125 -12.39 13.75 -11.72
N SER A 126 -11.05 13.76 -11.83
CA SER A 126 -10.40 14.44 -12.95
C SER A 126 -10.65 13.68 -14.25
N GLU A 127 -10.57 14.36 -15.39
CA GLU A 127 -10.77 13.74 -16.70
C GLU A 127 -9.78 12.57 -16.94
N GLY A 128 -8.53 12.72 -16.52
CA GLY A 128 -7.54 11.64 -16.61
C GLY A 128 -7.89 10.42 -15.74
N HIS A 129 -8.57 10.61 -14.61
CA HIS A 129 -9.06 9.48 -13.81
C HIS A 129 -10.30 8.85 -14.45
N ALA A 130 -11.21 9.66 -14.99
CA ALA A 130 -12.37 9.16 -15.73
C ALA A 130 -11.97 8.35 -16.97
N ARG A 131 -10.91 8.76 -17.68
CA ARG A 131 -10.31 7.96 -18.76
C ARG A 131 -9.84 6.60 -18.26
N ARG A 132 -9.08 6.55 -17.16
CA ARG A 132 -8.65 5.27 -16.56
C ARG A 132 -9.82 4.39 -16.11
N LEU A 133 -10.92 4.97 -15.64
CA LEU A 133 -12.13 4.23 -15.32
C LEU A 133 -12.76 3.65 -16.58
N LEU A 134 -12.87 4.45 -17.64
CA LEU A 134 -13.36 4.00 -18.94
C LEU A 134 -12.50 2.88 -19.52
N ASP A 135 -11.19 3.03 -19.54
CA ASP A 135 -10.24 2.01 -20.04
C ASP A 135 -10.34 0.68 -19.27
N ARG A 136 -10.73 0.74 -17.98
CA ARG A 136 -10.78 -0.44 -17.09
C ARG A 136 -12.16 -1.11 -17.02
N LEU A 137 -13.22 -0.32 -17.12
CA LEU A 137 -14.60 -0.73 -16.82
C LEU A 137 -15.54 -0.62 -18.03
N GLY A 138 -15.12 0.09 -19.07
CA GLY A 138 -15.85 0.23 -20.32
C GLY A 138 -15.94 -1.07 -21.14
N PRO A 139 -16.64 -1.02 -22.27
CA PRO A 139 -16.73 -2.15 -23.18
C PRO A 139 -15.36 -2.44 -23.81
N SER A 140 -15.05 -3.73 -23.99
CA SER A 140 -13.81 -4.21 -24.65
C SER A 140 -13.79 -3.94 -26.15
#